data_AF-A0A7K3IUS3-F1
#
_entry.id   AF-A0A7K3IUS3-F1
#
_cell.length_a   1.000
_cell.length_b   1.000
_cell.length_c   1.000
_cell.angle_alpha   90.00
_cell.angle_beta   90.00
_cell.angle_gamma   90.00
#
_symmetry.space_group_name_H-M   'P 1'
#
loop_
_entity.id
_entity.type
_entity.pdbx_description
1 polymer ?
#
loop_
_entity_poly.entity_id
_entity_poly.type
_entity_poly.pdbx_seq_one_letter_code
_entity_poly.pdbx_strand_id
1 'polypeptide(L)'
;RQNILVTLVSRPDYLNVFLGRIGDFVMNNKLGDGSGIGEMAVIASQNWVTAFSSKNPWQTKLIAASLRHYNQLNLLAGADVFTIPPSVAKAAKQNLKTEFSSRMHENYEINTYQSAKEAHIEKFWRIDDGILNLAERLSSRVPASASELIEIAHEEKCGDLFPSLSREEKSFIVSDGKIPVFSRWAQKIKEGKIAPDTLLTLAGLASFTSDQKQLDERILSIISI
;
A
#
# COMPACT_ATOMS: atom_id res chain seq x y z
N ARG A 1 5.01 -1.74 -3.92
CA ARG A 1 5.42 -2.61 -5.06
C ARG A 1 4.26 -2.94 -6.01
N GLN A 2 3.11 -3.33 -5.47
CA GLN A 2 1.86 -3.65 -6.17
C GLN A 2 1.41 -2.56 -7.14
N ASN A 3 1.59 -1.27 -6.79
CA ASN A 3 1.24 -0.15 -7.68
C ASN A 3 1.99 -0.18 -9.01
N ILE A 4 3.23 -0.67 -9.07
CA ILE A 4 3.98 -0.81 -10.33
C ILE A 4 3.35 -1.89 -11.20
N LEU A 5 3.04 -3.06 -10.60
CA LEU A 5 2.38 -4.16 -11.31
C LEU A 5 1.06 -3.69 -11.92
N VAL A 6 0.21 -3.05 -11.11
CA VAL A 6 -1.11 -2.57 -11.53
C VAL A 6 -0.98 -1.48 -12.60
N THR A 7 -0.04 -0.55 -12.45
CA THR A 7 0.20 0.51 -13.45
C THR A 7 0.47 -0.07 -14.83
N LEU A 8 1.27 -1.13 -14.94
CA LEU A 8 1.65 -1.70 -16.24
C LEU A 8 0.64 -2.72 -16.78
N VAL A 9 0.05 -3.52 -15.90
CA VAL A 9 -0.82 -4.64 -16.27
C VAL A 9 -2.24 -4.18 -16.56
N SER A 10 -2.89 -3.50 -15.61
CA SER A 10 -4.30 -3.09 -15.76
C SER A 10 -4.47 -1.63 -16.18
N ARG A 11 -3.44 -0.79 -16.01
CA ARG A 11 -3.39 0.61 -16.47
C ARG A 11 -4.61 1.41 -15.98
N PRO A 12 -4.93 1.43 -14.68
CA PRO A 12 -6.10 2.15 -14.20
C PRO A 12 -5.90 3.67 -14.32
N ASP A 13 -6.99 4.44 -14.30
CA ASP A 13 -6.91 5.90 -14.17
C ASP A 13 -6.30 6.32 -12.83
N TYR A 14 -6.63 5.58 -11.76
CA TYR A 14 -6.21 5.87 -10.41
C TYR A 14 -5.79 4.62 -9.65
N LEU A 15 -4.77 4.78 -8.83
CA LEU A 15 -4.42 3.86 -7.75
C LEU A 15 -4.07 4.69 -6.52
N ASN A 16 -3.86 4.05 -5.36
CA ASN A 16 -3.68 4.78 -4.12
C ASN A 16 -2.66 4.13 -3.19
N VAL A 17 -2.14 4.93 -2.26
CA VAL A 17 -1.40 4.44 -1.09
C VAL A 17 -2.11 4.95 0.17
N PHE A 18 -2.51 4.02 1.05
CA PHE A 18 -3.08 4.33 2.35
C PHE A 18 -1.96 4.62 3.36
N LEU A 19 -1.32 5.81 3.28
CA LEU A 19 -0.10 6.09 4.04
C LEU A 19 -0.28 5.99 5.56
N GLY A 20 -1.44 6.42 6.07
CA GLY A 20 -1.74 6.32 7.50
C GLY A 20 -1.77 4.87 7.99
N ARG A 21 -2.21 3.91 7.17
CA ARG A 21 -2.21 2.48 7.56
C ARG A 21 -0.78 1.91 7.65
N ILE A 22 0.15 2.44 6.85
CA ILE A 22 1.57 2.07 6.93
C ILE A 22 2.17 2.59 8.24
N GLY A 23 1.92 3.85 8.59
CA GLY A 23 2.33 4.42 9.88
C GLY A 23 1.73 3.65 11.07
N ASP A 24 0.42 3.39 11.03
CA ASP A 24 -0.29 2.64 12.07
C ASP A 24 0.26 1.20 12.20
N PHE A 25 0.62 0.53 11.09
CA PHE A 25 1.24 -0.79 11.13
C PHE A 25 2.57 -0.78 11.88
N VAL A 26 3.42 0.21 11.61
CA VAL A 26 4.72 0.35 12.30
C VAL A 26 4.54 0.67 13.78
N MET A 27 3.69 1.64 14.10
CA MET A 27 3.45 2.11 15.47
C MET A 27 2.78 1.03 16.32
N ASN A 28 1.68 0.45 15.85
CA ASN A 28 0.89 -0.52 16.62
C ASN A 28 1.66 -1.82 16.89
N ASN A 29 2.56 -2.19 15.97
CA ASN A 29 3.41 -3.36 16.12
C ASN A 29 4.76 -3.06 16.81
N LYS A 30 4.94 -1.84 17.33
CA LYS A 30 6.16 -1.40 18.04
C LYS A 30 7.42 -1.61 17.19
N LEU A 31 7.34 -1.33 15.89
CA LEU A 31 8.46 -1.40 14.94
C LEU A 31 9.16 -0.04 14.77
N GLY A 32 8.53 1.04 15.22
CA GLY A 32 9.01 2.41 15.10
C GLY A 32 7.93 3.38 15.55
N ASP A 33 8.15 4.67 15.34
CA ASP A 33 7.16 5.72 15.67
C ASP A 33 6.12 5.97 14.56
N GLY A 34 6.30 5.33 13.40
CA GLY A 34 5.40 5.45 12.25
C GLY A 34 5.54 6.75 11.45
N SER A 35 6.46 7.64 11.84
CA SER A 35 6.75 8.88 11.11
C SER A 35 7.59 8.62 9.85
N GLY A 36 7.32 9.38 8.78
CA GLY A 36 8.09 9.37 7.53
C GLY A 36 7.87 8.15 6.64
N ILE A 37 7.50 6.98 7.18
CA ILE A 37 7.38 5.75 6.41
C ILE A 37 6.22 5.78 5.40
N GLY A 38 5.08 6.34 5.80
CA GLY A 38 3.92 6.48 4.92
C GLY A 38 4.23 7.47 3.79
N GLU A 39 4.89 8.57 4.12
CA GLU A 39 5.32 9.59 3.17
C GLU A 39 6.34 9.05 2.18
N MET A 40 7.33 8.29 2.66
CA MET A 40 8.34 7.64 1.83
C MET A 40 7.68 6.65 0.85
N ALA A 41 6.72 5.86 1.32
CA ALA A 41 5.98 4.94 0.45
C ALA A 41 5.15 5.65 -0.62
N VAL A 42 4.54 6.80 -0.31
CA VAL A 42 3.79 7.61 -1.29
C VAL A 42 4.73 8.23 -2.31
N ILE A 43 5.80 8.92 -1.90
CA ILE A 43 6.73 9.57 -2.84
C ILE A 43 7.43 8.54 -3.72
N ALA A 44 7.89 7.42 -3.14
CA ALA A 44 8.45 6.33 -3.94
C ALA A 44 7.44 5.79 -4.94
N SER A 45 6.19 5.55 -4.51
CA SER A 45 5.13 5.11 -5.43
C SER A 45 4.85 6.14 -6.52
N GLN A 46 4.81 7.43 -6.20
CA GLN A 46 4.57 8.50 -7.18
C GLN A 46 5.67 8.52 -8.23
N ASN A 47 6.94 8.47 -7.81
CA ASN A 47 8.09 8.45 -8.71
C ASN A 47 7.97 7.31 -9.74
N TRP A 48 7.67 6.10 -9.26
CA TRP A 48 7.56 4.93 -10.12
C TRP A 48 6.30 4.94 -11.00
N VAL A 49 5.15 5.34 -10.46
CA VAL A 49 3.89 5.43 -11.21
C VAL A 49 4.01 6.46 -12.33
N THR A 50 4.58 7.63 -12.05
CA THR A 50 4.86 8.65 -13.09
C THR A 50 5.79 8.09 -14.17
N ALA A 51 6.88 7.43 -13.79
CA ALA A 51 7.83 6.87 -14.75
C ALA A 51 7.18 5.79 -15.65
N PHE A 52 6.42 4.86 -15.07
CA PHE A 52 5.85 3.74 -15.83
C PHE A 52 4.58 4.09 -16.58
N SER A 53 3.73 4.97 -16.04
CA SER A 53 2.53 5.43 -16.73
C SER A 53 2.86 6.23 -18.00
N SER A 54 4.06 6.82 -18.11
CA SER A 54 4.52 7.45 -19.36
C SER A 54 4.61 6.49 -20.55
N LYS A 55 4.67 5.18 -20.30
CA LYS A 55 4.67 4.12 -21.31
C LYS A 55 3.26 3.62 -21.67
N ASN A 56 2.25 4.03 -20.92
CA ASN A 56 0.87 3.62 -21.13
C ASN A 56 0.14 4.58 -22.08
N PRO A 57 -0.98 4.14 -22.69
CA PRO A 57 -1.78 5.04 -23.53
C PRO A 57 -2.38 6.23 -22.78
N TRP A 58 -2.53 6.13 -21.45
CA TRP A 58 -2.94 7.22 -20.57
C TRP A 58 -2.20 7.15 -19.23
N GLN A 59 -2.15 8.30 -18.56
CA GLN A 59 -1.45 8.43 -17.28
C GLN A 59 -2.30 7.89 -16.13
N THR A 60 -1.83 6.82 -15.49
CA THR A 60 -2.29 6.41 -14.16
C THR A 60 -1.84 7.45 -13.13
N LYS A 61 -2.78 7.91 -12.30
CA LYS A 61 -2.52 8.89 -11.23
C LYS A 61 -2.49 8.22 -9.86
N LEU A 62 -1.60 8.68 -8.98
CA LEU A 62 -1.53 8.22 -7.60
C LEU A 62 -2.33 9.12 -6.65
N ILE A 63 -3.19 8.49 -5.86
CA ILE A 63 -3.90 9.12 -4.75
C ILE A 63 -3.13 8.88 -3.44
N ALA A 64 -2.64 9.97 -2.85
CA ALA A 64 -2.22 9.99 -1.45
C ALA A 64 -3.48 9.94 -0.56
N ALA A 65 -3.70 8.80 0.10
CA ALA A 65 -4.93 8.51 0.82
C ALA A 65 -4.68 8.18 2.29
N SER A 66 -5.67 8.42 3.16
CA SER A 66 -5.58 8.12 4.59
C SER A 66 -4.58 9.00 5.34
N LEU A 67 -4.60 10.31 5.07
CA LEU A 67 -3.84 11.30 5.83
C LEU A 67 -4.30 11.33 7.31
N ARG A 68 -3.35 11.61 8.20
CA ARG A 68 -3.51 11.75 9.65
C ARG A 68 -3.31 13.19 10.12
N HIS A 69 -2.44 13.94 9.45
CA HIS A 69 -2.05 15.30 9.82
C HIS A 69 -1.94 16.22 8.60
N TYR A 70 -2.18 17.52 8.80
CA TYR A 70 -2.21 18.49 7.71
C TYR A 70 -0.82 18.79 7.13
N ASN A 71 0.24 18.61 7.90
CA ASN A 71 1.62 18.78 7.44
C ASN A 71 2.00 17.79 6.32
N GLN A 72 1.33 16.63 6.27
CA GLN A 72 1.52 15.63 5.21
C GLN A 72 1.17 16.19 3.82
N LEU A 73 0.31 17.21 3.72
CA LEU A 73 0.05 17.88 2.44
C LEU A 73 1.31 18.53 1.87
N ASN A 74 2.16 19.10 2.71
CA ASN A 74 3.44 19.68 2.29
C ASN A 74 4.50 18.61 2.03
N LEU A 75 4.56 17.58 2.88
CA LEU A 75 5.48 16.45 2.70
C LEU A 75 5.17 15.64 1.43
N LEU A 76 3.94 15.68 0.94
CA LEU A 76 3.54 14.93 -0.24
C LEU A 76 3.31 15.83 -1.46
N ALA A 77 3.71 17.09 -1.38
CA ALA A 77 3.56 18.01 -2.49
C ALA A 77 4.26 17.43 -3.74
N GLY A 78 3.50 17.29 -4.83
CA GLY A 78 3.93 16.54 -6.02
C GLY A 78 3.19 15.22 -6.23
N ALA A 79 2.45 14.71 -5.23
CA ALA A 79 1.47 13.66 -5.46
C ALA A 79 0.34 14.13 -6.37
N ASP A 80 -0.13 13.28 -7.30
CA ASP A 80 -1.12 13.67 -8.32
C ASP A 80 -2.46 14.09 -7.70
N VAL A 81 -2.92 13.32 -6.71
CA VAL A 81 -4.24 13.50 -6.08
C VAL A 81 -4.15 13.26 -4.58
N PHE A 82 -4.93 14.03 -3.82
CA PHE A 82 -5.14 13.80 -2.39
C PHE A 82 -6.60 13.46 -2.12
N THR A 83 -6.83 12.41 -1.33
CA THR A 83 -8.12 12.23 -0.64
C THR A 83 -7.93 12.58 0.84
N ILE A 84 -8.49 13.73 1.22
CA ILE A 84 -8.21 14.39 2.49
C ILE A 84 -9.40 14.21 3.43
N PRO A 85 -9.22 13.59 4.61
CA PRO A 85 -10.27 13.58 5.63
C PRO A 85 -10.72 15.00 5.99
N PRO A 86 -12.03 15.27 6.19
CA PRO A 86 -12.52 16.62 6.48
C PRO A 86 -11.83 17.29 7.68
N SER A 87 -11.48 16.52 8.72
CA SER A 87 -10.74 17.01 9.88
C SER A 87 -9.33 17.52 9.52
N VAL A 88 -8.61 16.78 8.67
CA VAL A 88 -7.28 17.17 8.17
C VAL A 88 -7.39 18.39 7.26
N ALA A 89 -8.39 18.44 6.37
CA ALA A 89 -8.63 19.58 5.51
C ALA A 89 -8.94 20.86 6.31
N LYS A 90 -9.76 20.74 7.36
CA LYS A 90 -10.06 21.85 8.28
C LYS A 90 -8.80 22.33 8.99
N ALA A 91 -7.99 21.42 9.51
CA ALA A 91 -6.74 21.76 10.18
C ALA A 91 -5.73 22.42 9.22
N ALA A 92 -5.65 21.94 7.98
CA ALA A 92 -4.81 22.53 6.93
C ALA A 92 -5.24 23.97 6.64
N LYS A 93 -6.53 24.22 6.43
CA LYS A 93 -7.06 25.57 6.18
C LYS A 93 -6.69 26.57 7.29
N GLN A 94 -6.60 26.11 8.54
CA GLN A 94 -6.29 26.95 9.69
C GLN A 94 -4.79 27.19 9.88
N ASN A 95 -3.98 26.14 9.66
CA ASN A 95 -2.59 26.11 10.15
C ASN A 95 -1.54 26.01 9.04
N LEU A 96 -1.90 25.51 7.85
CA LEU A 96 -0.94 25.30 6.78
C LEU A 96 -0.64 26.62 6.08
N LYS A 97 0.48 27.24 6.48
CA LYS A 97 1.06 28.42 5.83
C LYS A 97 2.42 28.02 5.27
N THR A 98 2.41 27.50 4.05
CA THR A 98 3.64 27.05 3.38
C THR A 98 3.53 27.34 1.90
N GLU A 99 4.67 27.60 1.27
CA GLU A 99 4.77 27.58 -0.18
C GLU A 99 5.06 26.15 -0.61
N PHE A 100 4.22 25.60 -1.48
CA PHE A 100 4.40 24.25 -1.96
C PHE A 100 5.54 24.20 -2.98
N SER A 101 6.51 23.34 -2.71
CA SER A 101 7.50 22.89 -3.68
C SER A 101 7.35 21.38 -3.86
N SER A 102 7.65 20.87 -5.06
CA SER A 102 7.66 19.43 -5.27
C SER A 102 8.60 18.74 -4.28
N ARG A 103 8.12 17.66 -3.67
CA ARG A 103 8.84 16.71 -2.81
C ARG A 103 9.09 15.39 -3.52
N MET A 104 8.89 15.36 -4.84
CA MET A 104 9.30 14.22 -5.65
C MET A 104 10.78 13.94 -5.44
N HIS A 105 11.13 12.66 -5.39
CA HIS A 105 12.48 12.18 -5.09
C HIS A 105 13.01 12.47 -3.67
N GLU A 106 12.20 13.02 -2.76
CA GLU A 106 12.57 13.18 -1.36
C GLU A 106 12.66 11.82 -0.65
N ASN A 107 13.64 11.66 0.25
CA ASN A 107 13.75 10.52 1.15
C ASN A 107 13.48 10.98 2.58
N TYR A 108 12.38 10.50 3.17
CA TYR A 108 12.04 10.82 4.55
C TYR A 108 12.86 10.01 5.53
N GLU A 109 13.24 10.64 6.63
CA GLU A 109 13.80 9.95 7.78
C GLU A 109 12.73 9.01 8.36
N ILE A 110 13.13 7.77 8.67
CA ILE A 110 12.27 6.75 9.26
C ILE A 110 12.90 6.30 10.56
N ASN A 111 12.17 6.49 11.66
CA ASN A 111 12.60 6.04 12.98
C ASN A 111 12.12 4.61 13.24
N THR A 112 13.05 3.67 13.17
CA THR A 112 12.80 2.26 13.48
C THR A 112 13.35 1.86 14.84
N TYR A 113 12.65 0.97 15.53
CA TYR A 113 13.13 0.31 16.74
C TYR A 113 13.88 -0.99 16.41
N GLN A 114 14.60 -1.54 17.38
CA GLN A 114 15.37 -2.78 17.21
C GLN A 114 14.50 -3.98 16.78
N SER A 115 13.23 -3.99 17.18
CA SER A 115 12.21 -4.96 16.79
C SER A 115 11.92 -5.00 15.28
N ALA A 116 12.26 -3.94 14.53
CA ALA A 116 12.04 -3.86 13.09
C ALA A 116 13.15 -4.47 12.24
N LYS A 117 14.27 -4.92 12.83
CA LYS A 117 15.46 -5.38 12.10
C LYS A 117 15.16 -6.45 11.03
N GLU A 118 14.19 -7.32 11.30
CA GLU A 118 13.78 -8.41 10.41
C GLU A 118 12.34 -8.23 9.90
N ALA A 119 11.77 -7.03 10.05
CA ALA A 119 10.39 -6.75 9.66
C ALA A 119 10.24 -6.38 8.17
N HIS A 120 11.36 -6.23 7.45
CA HIS A 120 11.40 -5.92 6.02
C HIS A 120 10.54 -4.71 5.63
N ILE A 121 10.54 -3.67 6.46
CA ILE A 121 9.69 -2.48 6.25
C ILE A 121 10.07 -1.73 4.97
N GLU A 122 11.30 -1.90 4.46
CA GLU A 122 11.72 -1.34 3.18
C GLU A 122 10.85 -1.77 2.01
N LYS A 123 10.14 -2.91 2.13
CA LYS A 123 9.20 -3.40 1.11
C LYS A 123 8.06 -2.43 0.81
N PHE A 124 7.78 -1.47 1.70
CA PHE A 124 6.77 -0.42 1.44
C PHE A 124 7.19 0.56 0.34
N TRP A 125 8.49 0.82 0.13
CA TRP A 125 8.96 1.84 -0.82
C TRP A 125 10.04 1.35 -1.79
N ARG A 126 10.81 0.31 -1.41
CA ARG A 126 11.91 -0.20 -2.23
C ARG A 126 11.39 -1.08 -3.35
N ILE A 127 11.95 -0.86 -4.54
CA ILE A 127 11.72 -1.65 -5.75
C ILE A 127 13.06 -2.24 -6.15
N ASP A 128 13.08 -3.54 -6.43
CA ASP A 128 14.23 -4.27 -6.96
C ASP A 128 13.93 -4.77 -8.37
N ASP A 129 14.95 -5.32 -9.04
CA ASP A 129 14.83 -5.80 -10.42
C ASP A 129 13.81 -6.93 -10.56
N GLY A 130 13.59 -7.74 -9.53
CA GLY A 130 12.58 -8.80 -9.55
C GLY A 130 11.17 -8.23 -9.74
N ILE A 131 10.86 -7.13 -9.06
CA ILE A 131 9.57 -6.44 -9.22
C ILE A 131 9.42 -5.85 -10.63
N LEU A 132 10.50 -5.29 -11.18
CA LEU A 132 10.49 -4.69 -12.51
C LEU A 132 10.29 -5.77 -13.59
N ASN A 133 11.03 -6.87 -13.49
CA ASN A 133 10.91 -8.02 -14.39
C ASN A 133 9.52 -8.65 -14.32
N LEU A 134 8.98 -8.82 -13.10
CA LEU A 134 7.61 -9.30 -12.91
C LEU A 134 6.60 -8.39 -13.60
N ALA A 135 6.71 -7.06 -13.41
CA ALA A 135 5.79 -6.11 -14.02
C ALA A 135 5.83 -6.17 -15.55
N GLU A 136 7.03 -6.20 -16.13
CA GLU A 136 7.23 -6.30 -17.58
C GLU A 136 6.65 -7.61 -18.12
N ARG A 137 6.99 -8.74 -17.50
CA ARG A 137 6.50 -10.06 -17.91
C ARG A 137 4.98 -10.14 -17.88
N LEU A 138 4.34 -9.68 -16.80
CA LEU A 138 2.89 -9.67 -16.68
C LEU A 138 2.21 -8.69 -17.66
N SER A 139 2.86 -7.57 -17.99
CA SER A 139 2.30 -6.59 -18.94
C SER A 139 2.44 -7.02 -20.40
N SER A 140 3.45 -7.82 -20.73
CA SER A 140 3.64 -8.41 -22.06
C SER A 140 2.66 -9.55 -22.34
N ARG A 141 2.34 -10.34 -21.31
CA ARG A 141 1.35 -11.42 -21.36
C ARG A 141 0.64 -11.53 -20.01
N VAL A 142 -0.62 -11.10 -19.99
CA VAL A 142 -1.48 -11.25 -18.82
C VAL A 142 -1.69 -12.76 -18.56
N PRO A 143 -1.48 -13.25 -17.33
CA PRO A 143 -1.73 -14.65 -17.00
C PRO A 143 -3.19 -15.04 -17.22
N ALA A 144 -3.42 -16.25 -17.72
CA ALA A 144 -4.75 -16.81 -17.93
C ALA A 144 -5.40 -17.29 -16.62
N SER A 145 -4.62 -17.48 -15.56
CA SER A 145 -5.12 -17.95 -14.26
C SER A 145 -4.33 -17.38 -13.08
N ALA A 146 -4.92 -17.46 -11.89
CA ALA A 146 -4.24 -17.11 -10.64
C ALA A 146 -3.02 -18.01 -10.37
N SER A 147 -3.08 -19.28 -10.75
CA SER A 147 -1.96 -20.22 -10.60
C SER A 147 -0.76 -19.81 -11.44
N GLU A 148 -0.98 -19.44 -12.71
CA GLU A 148 0.08 -18.94 -13.60
C GLU A 148 0.68 -17.63 -13.08
N LEU A 149 -0.14 -16.71 -12.55
CA LEU A 149 0.34 -15.48 -11.90
C LEU A 149 1.28 -15.77 -10.73
N ILE A 150 0.88 -16.71 -9.85
CA ILE A 150 1.68 -17.09 -8.67
C ILE A 150 3.00 -17.74 -9.11
N GLU A 151 2.95 -18.64 -10.09
CA GLU A 151 4.14 -19.31 -10.64
C GLU A 151 5.14 -18.28 -11.20
N ILE A 152 4.67 -17.37 -12.06
CA ILE A 152 5.51 -16.30 -12.61
C ILE A 152 6.11 -15.43 -11.49
N ALA A 153 5.30 -15.03 -10.50
CA ALA A 153 5.81 -14.23 -9.38
C ALA A 153 6.90 -14.95 -8.59
N HIS A 154 6.77 -16.27 -8.40
CA HIS A 154 7.77 -17.07 -7.71
C HIS A 154 9.06 -17.23 -8.53
N GLU A 155 8.96 -17.41 -9.85
CA GLU A 155 10.12 -17.44 -10.76
C GLU A 155 10.91 -16.12 -10.71
N GLU A 156 10.22 -14.98 -10.65
CA GLU A 156 10.82 -13.65 -10.51
C GLU A 156 11.22 -13.30 -9.07
N LYS A 157 11.26 -14.28 -8.14
CA LYS A 157 11.63 -14.11 -6.72
C LYS A 157 10.74 -13.12 -5.95
N CYS A 158 9.51 -12.93 -6.42
CA CYS A 158 8.49 -12.04 -5.88
C CYS A 158 7.35 -12.79 -5.17
N GLY A 159 7.62 -14.00 -4.66
CA GLY A 159 6.61 -14.82 -3.97
C GLY A 159 6.00 -14.16 -2.74
N ASP A 160 6.72 -13.20 -2.12
CA ASP A 160 6.23 -12.42 -0.98
C ASP A 160 5.05 -11.47 -1.33
N LEU A 161 4.82 -11.19 -2.63
CA LEU A 161 3.66 -10.46 -3.13
C LEU A 161 2.42 -11.34 -3.32
N PHE A 162 2.63 -12.62 -3.59
CA PHE A 162 1.57 -13.59 -3.86
C PHE A 162 1.71 -14.84 -2.97
N PRO A 163 1.62 -14.67 -1.64
CA PRO A 163 1.92 -15.72 -0.69
C PRO A 163 0.88 -16.86 -0.75
N SER A 164 1.37 -18.09 -0.56
CA SER A 164 0.50 -19.22 -0.23
C SER A 164 0.08 -19.16 1.24
N LEU A 165 -1.23 -18.97 1.46
CA LEU A 165 -1.82 -18.82 2.80
C LEU A 165 -2.65 -20.04 3.20
N SER A 166 -2.43 -20.52 4.42
CA SER A 166 -3.28 -21.54 5.05
C SER A 166 -4.68 -20.99 5.36
N ARG A 167 -5.64 -21.86 5.68
CA ARG A 167 -6.99 -21.43 6.11
C ARG A 167 -6.94 -20.56 7.37
N GLU A 168 -6.05 -20.91 8.30
CA GLU A 168 -5.86 -20.17 9.55
C GLU A 168 -5.19 -18.81 9.31
N GLU A 169 -4.22 -18.74 8.41
CA GLU A 169 -3.61 -17.46 8.04
C GLU A 169 -4.60 -16.50 7.37
N LYS A 170 -5.52 -17.04 6.56
CA LYS A 170 -6.64 -16.26 6.00
C LYS A 170 -7.57 -15.74 7.10
N SER A 171 -7.84 -16.53 8.15
CA SER A 171 -8.67 -16.06 9.27
C SER A 171 -7.95 -15.00 10.13
N PHE A 172 -6.62 -15.05 10.24
CA PHE A 172 -5.84 -13.98 10.88
C PHE A 172 -5.99 -12.65 10.13
N ILE A 173 -5.88 -12.64 8.80
CA ILE A 173 -6.05 -11.41 8.00
C ILE A 173 -7.43 -10.78 8.25
N VAL A 174 -8.48 -11.60 8.32
CA VAL A 174 -9.84 -11.10 8.57
C VAL A 174 -9.99 -10.58 10.00
N SER A 175 -9.50 -11.33 11.00
CA SER A 175 -9.68 -11.00 12.41
C SER A 175 -8.80 -9.84 12.92
N ASP A 176 -7.64 -9.61 12.31
CA ASP A 176 -6.75 -8.48 12.64
C ASP A 176 -7.35 -7.12 12.17
N GLY A 177 -8.32 -7.15 11.25
CA GLY A 177 -8.94 -5.95 10.71
C GLY A 177 -8.03 -5.18 9.76
N LYS A 178 -8.05 -3.84 9.84
CA LYS A 178 -7.36 -2.95 8.88
C LYS A 178 -5.84 -2.92 9.03
N ILE A 179 -5.31 -3.30 10.20
CA ILE A 179 -3.89 -3.25 10.55
C ILE A 179 -3.46 -4.65 11.04
N PRO A 180 -2.70 -5.41 10.24
CA PRO A 180 -2.22 -6.75 10.60
C PRO A 180 -1.36 -6.77 11.87
N VAL A 181 -1.44 -7.86 12.63
CA VAL A 181 -0.62 -8.09 13.83
C VAL A 181 0.70 -8.75 13.44
N PHE A 182 1.78 -7.97 13.42
CA PHE A 182 3.12 -8.39 12.96
C PHE A 182 3.61 -9.69 13.62
N SER A 183 3.38 -9.88 14.93
CA SER A 183 3.87 -11.06 15.65
C SER A 183 3.37 -12.39 15.08
N ARG A 184 2.18 -12.41 14.44
CA ARG A 184 1.65 -13.60 13.75
C ARG A 184 2.42 -13.93 12.46
N TRP A 185 3.05 -12.93 11.87
CA TRP A 185 3.68 -13.00 10.54
C TRP A 185 5.20 -12.87 10.59
N ALA A 186 5.78 -12.52 11.74
CA ALA A 186 7.19 -12.19 11.90
C ALA A 186 8.13 -13.24 11.28
N GLN A 187 7.87 -14.54 11.53
CA GLN A 187 8.67 -15.61 10.96
C GLN A 187 8.56 -15.69 9.43
N LYS A 188 7.35 -15.58 8.87
CA LYS A 188 7.15 -15.59 7.41
C LYS A 188 7.73 -14.34 6.74
N ILE A 189 7.67 -13.20 7.41
CA ILE A 189 8.27 -11.95 6.94
C ILE A 189 9.79 -12.11 6.89
N LYS A 190 10.40 -12.57 7.99
CA LYS A 190 11.84 -12.86 8.07
C LYS A 190 12.31 -13.84 6.99
N GLU A 191 11.49 -14.85 6.69
CA GLU A 191 11.78 -15.85 5.64
C GLU A 191 11.51 -15.35 4.21
N GLY A 192 11.02 -14.11 4.04
CA GLY A 192 10.65 -13.57 2.73
C GLY A 192 9.46 -14.30 2.08
N LYS A 193 8.62 -14.97 2.87
CA LYS A 193 7.42 -15.68 2.38
C LYS A 193 6.21 -14.77 2.24
N ILE A 194 6.22 -13.63 2.92
CA ILE A 194 5.20 -12.58 2.82
C ILE A 194 5.83 -11.26 3.22
N ALA A 195 5.38 -10.16 2.63
CA ALA A 195 5.88 -8.83 2.95
C ALA A 195 4.83 -7.98 3.68
N PRO A 196 5.26 -6.95 4.45
CA PRO A 196 4.34 -6.10 5.19
C PRO A 196 3.40 -5.26 4.30
N ASP A 197 3.83 -4.85 3.11
CA ASP A 197 2.97 -4.19 2.11
C ASP A 197 1.91 -5.14 1.52
N THR A 198 2.27 -6.41 1.30
CA THR A 198 1.33 -7.47 0.92
C THR A 198 0.30 -7.71 2.01
N LEU A 199 0.73 -7.77 3.28
CA LEU A 199 -0.20 -7.92 4.41
C LEU A 199 -1.20 -6.77 4.50
N LEU A 200 -0.76 -5.51 4.34
CA LEU A 200 -1.68 -4.38 4.31
C LEU A 200 -2.64 -4.43 3.13
N THR A 201 -2.19 -4.91 1.97
CA THR A 201 -3.05 -5.09 0.79
C THR A 201 -4.13 -6.15 1.06
N LEU A 202 -3.74 -7.30 1.63
CA LEU A 202 -4.65 -8.39 1.97
C LEU A 202 -5.65 -7.99 3.07
N ALA A 203 -5.20 -7.28 4.10
CA ALA A 203 -6.07 -6.72 5.15
C ALA A 203 -7.02 -5.67 4.57
N GLY A 204 -6.56 -4.85 3.62
CA GLY A 204 -7.39 -3.92 2.88
C GLY A 204 -8.54 -4.62 2.15
N LEU A 205 -8.24 -5.71 1.44
CA LEU A 205 -9.23 -6.50 0.72
C LEU A 205 -10.23 -7.18 1.68
N ALA A 206 -9.73 -7.80 2.77
CA ALA A 206 -10.59 -8.44 3.76
C ALA A 206 -11.52 -7.43 4.46
N SER A 207 -10.99 -6.26 4.81
CA SER A 207 -11.78 -5.17 5.38
C SER A 207 -12.82 -4.64 4.39
N PHE A 208 -12.49 -4.52 3.11
CA PHE A 208 -13.45 -4.09 2.09
C PHE A 208 -14.63 -5.07 1.99
N THR A 209 -14.37 -6.38 1.97
CA THR A 209 -15.42 -7.41 1.96
C THR A 209 -16.34 -7.30 3.18
N SER A 210 -15.77 -7.06 4.37
CA SER A 210 -16.55 -6.87 5.60
C SER A 210 -17.40 -5.59 5.56
N ASP A 211 -16.82 -4.49 5.09
CA ASP A 211 -17.49 -3.19 4.98
C ASP A 211 -18.63 -3.27 3.92
N GLN A 212 -18.41 -3.96 2.80
CA GLN A 212 -19.43 -4.19 1.77
C GLN A 212 -20.61 -5.01 2.31
N LYS A 213 -20.33 -6.10 3.05
CA LYS A 213 -21.38 -6.92 3.66
C LYS A 213 -22.25 -6.11 4.61
N GLN A 214 -21.64 -5.26 5.45
CA GLN A 214 -22.38 -4.39 6.37
C GLN A 214 -23.26 -3.38 5.63
N LEU A 215 -22.76 -2.82 4.51
CA LEU A 215 -23.55 -1.94 3.66
C LEU A 215 -24.75 -2.67 3.05
N ASP A 216 -24.54 -3.88 2.51
CA ASP A 216 -25.59 -4.70 1.91
C ASP A 216 -26.67 -5.03 2.95
N GLU A 217 -26.28 -5.49 4.14
CA GLU A 217 -27.19 -5.76 5.26
C GLU A 217 -27.98 -4.50 5.67
N ARG A 218 -27.32 -3.33 5.67
CA ARG A 218 -27.98 -2.06 5.99
C ARG A 218 -29.00 -1.69 4.93
N ILE A 219 -28.67 -1.81 3.65
CA ILE A 219 -29.61 -1.54 2.55
C ILE A 219 -30.81 -2.49 2.64
N LEU A 220 -30.58 -3.79 2.84
CA LEU A 220 -31.64 -4.79 3.02
C LEU A 220 -32.58 -4.43 4.16
N SER A 221 -32.05 -3.95 5.29
CA SER A 221 -32.87 -3.51 6.44
C SER A 221 -33.79 -2.32 6.14
N ILE A 222 -33.46 -1.50 5.13
CA ILE A 222 -34.24 -0.33 4.75
C ILE A 222 -35.33 -0.70 3.73
N ILE A 223 -35.00 -1.58 2.76
CA ILE A 223 -35.88 -1.91 1.63
C ILE A 223 -36.80 -3.11 1.88
N SER A 224 -36.58 -3.87 2.96
CA SER A 224 -37.42 -5.03 3.32
C SER A 224 -38.58 -4.66 4.26
N ILE A 225 -38.90 -3.36 4.35
CA ILE A 225 -40.05 -2.77 5.06
C ILE A 225 -41.13 -2.45 4.04
#